data_AF-A0A9J5Z798-F1
#
_entry.id   AF-A0A9J5Z798-F1
#
_cell.length_a   1.000
_cell.length_b   1.000
_cell.length_c   1.000
_cell.angle_alpha   90.00
_cell.angle_beta   90.00
_cell.angle_gamma   90.00
#
_symmetry.space_group_name_H-M   'P 1'
#
loop_
_entity.id
_entity.type
_entity.pdbx_description
1 polymer ?
#
loop_
_entity_poly.entity_id
_entity_poly.type
_entity_poly.pdbx_seq_one_letter_code
_entity_poly.pdbx_strand_id
1 'polypeptide(L)'
;MFYTGEYLSGPSDLAKQSQSTEEDYCGHDISLQKCVAYGKICTVILSVTEVLAAKICFLASVACPANVMSKGLVEKEQVILIARFCISRLDKVLSENNFSWDDVMNFRLYFVSNLNISHGTLSEIFSDVFNELVQMSRRNKVDAEPILNIVPVLGAGRSLSTLDDIFTCELIASKC
;
A
#
# COMPACT_ATOMS: atom_id res chain seq x y z
N MET A 1 7.86 -56.33 9.13
CA MET A 1 8.90 -57.09 9.86
C MET A 1 10.24 -56.47 9.47
N PHE A 2 11.03 -56.05 10.44
CA PHE A 2 12.16 -55.12 10.32
C PHE A 2 13.53 -55.81 10.16
N TYR A 3 14.55 -54.98 9.83
CA TYR A 3 16.03 -55.13 10.04
C TYR A 3 16.81 -55.91 8.96
N THR A 4 18.02 -55.53 8.46
CA THR A 4 18.96 -54.38 8.60
C THR A 4 20.08 -54.52 7.56
N GLY A 5 20.81 -53.44 7.26
CA GLY A 5 22.13 -53.52 6.62
C GLY A 5 22.83 -52.16 6.58
N GLU A 6 23.64 -51.86 7.60
CA GLU A 6 24.54 -50.70 7.69
C GLU A 6 25.74 -50.88 6.76
N TYR A 7 26.26 -49.82 6.13
CA TYR A 7 27.69 -49.72 5.77
C TYR A 7 28.14 -48.23 5.61
N LEU A 8 28.96 -47.81 6.58
CA LEU A 8 30.13 -46.91 6.54
C LEU A 8 30.05 -45.45 6.03
N SER A 9 30.67 -44.57 6.83
CA SER A 9 30.78 -43.11 6.67
C SER A 9 32.04 -42.63 5.93
N GLY A 10 31.87 -41.54 5.15
CA GLY A 10 32.84 -40.44 4.98
C GLY A 10 33.54 -40.30 3.61
N PRO A 11 34.10 -39.12 3.26
CA PRO A 11 33.47 -37.79 3.25
C PRO A 11 33.69 -37.01 1.92
N SER A 12 33.00 -35.87 1.83
CA SER A 12 33.33 -34.68 1.02
C SER A 12 32.87 -34.58 -0.44
N ASP A 13 32.23 -33.43 -0.68
CA ASP A 13 32.10 -32.69 -1.93
C ASP A 13 31.22 -33.26 -3.05
N LEU A 14 29.91 -33.04 -2.90
CA LEU A 14 29.12 -32.61 -4.04
C LEU A 14 28.19 -31.48 -3.61
N ALA A 15 28.54 -30.27 -4.06
CA ALA A 15 27.70 -29.09 -4.00
C ALA A 15 26.29 -29.43 -4.53
N LYS A 16 25.30 -29.47 -3.62
CA LYS A 16 23.90 -29.36 -4.03
C LYS A 16 23.56 -27.88 -4.15
N GLN A 17 23.90 -27.34 -5.31
CA GLN A 17 23.06 -26.32 -5.94
C GLN A 17 21.69 -26.95 -6.29
N SER A 18 20.69 -26.08 -6.45
CA SER A 18 19.26 -26.34 -6.71
C SER A 18 18.44 -26.52 -5.43
N GLN A 19 17.37 -25.77 -5.16
CA GLN A 19 16.65 -24.79 -5.96
C GLN A 19 15.79 -24.04 -4.94
N SER A 20 16.01 -22.76 -4.69
CA SER A 20 15.01 -21.99 -3.94
C SER A 20 13.79 -21.89 -4.85
N THR A 21 12.69 -22.50 -4.44
CA THR A 21 11.38 -22.32 -5.07
C THR A 21 11.08 -20.82 -5.08
N GLU A 22 11.21 -20.22 -6.26
CA GLU A 22 10.83 -18.83 -6.54
C GLU A 22 9.30 -18.78 -6.55
N GLU A 23 8.71 -18.42 -5.42
CA GLU A 23 7.26 -18.30 -5.28
C GLU A 23 6.86 -16.83 -5.45
N ASP A 24 6.21 -16.54 -6.58
CA ASP A 24 5.38 -15.35 -6.72
C ASP A 24 4.28 -15.38 -5.64
N TYR A 25 4.13 -14.28 -4.90
CA TYR A 25 3.14 -14.20 -3.84
C TYR A 25 2.14 -13.08 -4.13
N CYS A 26 0.86 -13.46 -4.18
CA CYS A 26 -0.23 -12.52 -4.11
C CYS A 26 -1.07 -12.78 -2.84
N GLY A 27 -1.19 -11.75 -2.01
CA GLY A 27 -1.88 -11.81 -0.73
C GLY A 27 -3.01 -10.78 -0.66
N HIS A 28 -4.06 -11.13 0.07
CA HIS A 28 -5.22 -10.27 0.29
C HIS A 28 -5.46 -10.10 1.80
N ASP A 29 -5.35 -8.87 2.28
CA ASP A 29 -5.95 -8.40 3.53
C ASP A 29 -7.20 -7.58 3.17
N ILE A 30 -8.18 -7.46 4.07
CA ILE A 30 -9.54 -6.90 3.85
C ILE A 30 -9.54 -5.55 3.09
N SER A 31 -8.44 -4.78 3.17
CA SER A 31 -8.26 -3.50 2.48
C SER A 31 -7.07 -3.45 1.53
N LEU A 32 -6.19 -4.46 1.51
CA LEU A 32 -4.91 -4.41 0.82
C LEU A 32 -4.71 -5.68 -0.01
N GLN A 33 -4.74 -5.52 -1.33
CA GLN A 33 -4.29 -6.53 -2.27
C GLN A 33 -2.88 -6.17 -2.73
N LYS A 34 -1.93 -7.08 -2.58
CA LYS A 34 -0.58 -6.92 -3.12
C LYS A 34 -0.18 -8.15 -3.91
N CYS A 35 0.42 -7.95 -5.07
CA CYS A 35 1.10 -9.01 -5.82
C CYS A 35 2.53 -8.56 -6.08
N VAL A 36 3.49 -9.43 -5.73
CA VAL A 36 4.92 -9.15 -5.89
C VAL A 36 5.54 -10.26 -6.72
N ALA A 37 6.04 -9.88 -7.90
CA ALA A 37 6.84 -10.75 -8.74
C ALA A 37 8.31 -10.51 -8.38
N TYR A 38 8.88 -11.46 -7.62
CA TYR A 38 10.25 -11.54 -7.08
C TYR A 38 11.14 -10.30 -7.31
N GLY A 39 10.91 -9.22 -6.56
CA GLY A 39 11.75 -8.00 -6.59
C GLY A 39 11.78 -7.23 -7.92
N LYS A 40 11.07 -7.69 -8.94
CA LYS A 40 10.97 -7.05 -10.27
C LYS A 40 9.79 -6.12 -10.35
N ILE A 41 8.62 -6.55 -9.87
CA ILE A 41 7.39 -5.76 -9.92
C ILE A 41 6.64 -5.90 -8.59
N CYS A 42 6.17 -4.78 -8.04
CA CYS A 42 5.26 -4.72 -6.90
C CYS A 42 4.01 -3.96 -7.32
N THR A 43 2.86 -4.62 -7.28
CA THR A 43 1.55 -4.00 -7.51
C THR A 43 0.75 -4.03 -6.22
N VAL A 44 0.18 -2.88 -5.86
CA VAL A 44 -0.59 -2.71 -4.63
C VAL A 44 -1.90 -2.01 -4.95
N ILE A 45 -3.00 -2.58 -4.47
CA ILE A 45 -4.31 -1.94 -4.44
C ILE A 45 -4.73 -1.82 -2.97
N LEU A 46 -4.92 -0.59 -2.51
CA LEU A 46 -5.40 -0.28 -1.17
C LEU A 46 -6.77 0.39 -1.27
N SER A 47 -7.78 -0.28 -0.73
CA SER A 47 -9.17 0.16 -0.68
C SER A 47 -9.54 0.71 0.69
N VAL A 48 -10.11 1.91 0.72
CA VAL A 48 -10.57 2.58 1.94
C VAL A 48 -12.09 2.66 1.95
N THR A 49 -12.72 1.74 2.67
CA THR A 49 -14.17 1.75 2.93
C THR A 49 -14.57 2.86 3.91
N GLU A 50 -15.86 3.20 3.97
CA GLU A 50 -16.41 4.05 5.03
C GLU A 50 -16.06 3.56 6.44
N VAL A 51 -16.11 2.24 6.66
CA VAL A 51 -15.77 1.62 7.96
C VAL A 51 -14.30 1.83 8.30
N LEU A 52 -13.40 1.70 7.32
CA LEU A 52 -11.97 1.93 7.54
C LEU A 52 -11.68 3.42 7.76
N ALA A 53 -12.29 4.31 6.98
CA ALA A 53 -12.18 5.75 7.16
C ALA A 53 -12.65 6.20 8.56
N ALA A 54 -13.78 5.69 9.02
CA ALA A 54 -14.30 5.99 10.36
C ALA A 54 -13.33 5.52 11.46
N LYS A 55 -12.72 4.33 11.31
CA LYS A 55 -11.70 3.82 12.25
C LYS A 55 -10.44 4.69 12.28
N ILE A 56 -9.94 5.10 11.10
CA ILE A 56 -8.76 5.99 10.99
C ILE A 56 -9.03 7.31 11.71
N CYS A 57 -10.17 7.94 11.43
CA CYS A 57 -10.53 9.23 12.01
C CYS A 57 -10.79 9.11 13.52
N PHE A 58 -11.43 8.03 13.97
CA PHE A 58 -11.61 7.75 15.39
C PHE A 58 -10.28 7.61 16.13
N LEU A 59 -9.35 6.81 15.61
CA LEU A 59 -8.04 6.62 16.24
C LEU A 59 -7.25 7.93 16.34
N ALA A 60 -7.34 8.79 15.32
CA ALA A 60 -6.73 10.11 15.36
C ALA A 60 -7.35 11.03 16.43
N SER A 61 -8.68 11.00 16.59
CA SER A 61 -9.38 11.79 17.61
C SER A 61 -9.07 11.35 19.04
N VAL A 62 -8.78 10.07 19.25
CA VAL A 62 -8.34 9.53 20.54
C VAL A 62 -6.89 9.95 20.84
N ALA A 63 -6.04 10.03 19.82
CA ALA A 63 -4.65 10.47 19.97
C ALA A 63 -4.52 11.99 20.19
N CYS A 64 -5.44 12.78 19.64
CA CYS A 64 -5.51 14.24 19.82
C CYS A 64 -6.99 14.66 19.99
N PRO A 65 -7.46 14.91 21.22
CA PRO A 65 -8.86 15.28 21.48
C PRO A 65 -9.10 16.75 21.12
N ALA A 66 -9.21 17.03 19.83
CA ALA A 66 -9.69 18.30 19.31
C ALA A 66 -10.71 18.01 18.20
N ASN A 67 -11.99 18.13 18.58
CA ASN A 67 -13.18 18.22 17.73
C ASN A 67 -13.99 16.93 17.44
N VAL A 68 -15.30 17.12 17.49
CA VAL A 68 -16.40 16.16 17.41
C VAL A 68 -16.58 15.72 15.95
N MET A 69 -16.49 14.42 15.68
CA MET A 69 -16.83 13.86 14.37
C MET A 69 -18.32 14.04 14.07
N SER A 70 -18.64 14.91 13.11
CA SER A 70 -19.98 14.99 12.52
C SER A 70 -20.22 13.74 11.65
N LYS A 71 -21.40 13.12 11.77
CA LYS A 71 -21.82 12.02 10.90
C LYS A 71 -22.34 12.61 9.59
N GLY A 72 -21.53 12.55 8.54
CA GLY A 72 -21.95 12.83 7.17
C GLY A 72 -20.99 13.79 6.47
N LEU A 73 -20.50 13.36 5.29
CA LEU A 73 -19.45 13.95 4.45
C LEU A 73 -18.04 13.88 5.03
N VAL A 74 -17.08 13.51 4.18
CA VAL A 74 -15.67 13.46 4.53
C VAL A 74 -15.12 14.89 4.55
N GLU A 75 -14.79 15.41 5.73
CA GLU A 75 -14.17 16.73 5.89
C GLU A 75 -12.70 16.72 5.43
N LYS A 76 -12.13 17.89 5.14
CA LYS A 76 -10.74 18.03 4.66
C LYS A 76 -9.74 17.34 5.60
N GLU A 77 -9.88 17.56 6.90
CA GLU A 77 -9.06 16.93 7.94
C GLU A 77 -9.14 15.41 7.92
N GLN A 78 -10.32 14.85 7.66
CA GLN A 78 -10.50 13.39 7.55
C GLN A 78 -9.76 12.85 6.32
N VAL A 79 -9.80 13.56 5.18
CA VAL A 79 -9.03 13.18 3.99
C VAL A 79 -7.53 13.24 4.25
N ILE A 80 -7.03 14.23 5.00
CA ILE A 80 -5.62 14.29 5.39
C ILE A 80 -5.22 13.05 6.20
N LEU A 81 -6.05 12.63 7.16
CA LEU A 81 -5.79 11.43 7.97
C LEU A 81 -5.81 10.15 7.11
N ILE A 82 -6.77 10.05 6.19
CA ILE A 82 -6.86 8.91 5.27
C ILE A 82 -5.65 8.88 4.32
N ALA A 83 -5.23 10.03 3.78
CA ALA A 83 -4.06 10.14 2.93
C ALA A 83 -2.80 9.70 3.67
N ARG A 84 -2.60 10.16 4.92
CA ARG A 84 -1.48 9.73 5.78
C ARG A 84 -1.48 8.23 6.00
N PHE A 85 -2.65 7.64 6.27
CA PHE A 85 -2.78 6.19 6.38
C PHE A 85 -2.38 5.49 5.08
N CYS A 86 -2.90 5.94 3.92
CA CYS A 86 -2.64 5.32 2.62
C CYS A 86 -1.15 5.34 2.28
N ILE A 87 -0.53 6.52 2.33
CA ILE A 87 0.88 6.71 2.02
C ILE A 87 1.77 5.89 2.97
N SER A 88 1.47 5.89 4.28
CA SER A 88 2.23 5.09 5.26
C SER A 88 2.11 3.58 5.02
N ARG A 89 0.93 3.10 4.58
CA ARG A 89 0.71 1.69 4.26
C ARG A 89 1.43 1.29 2.98
N LEU A 90 1.36 2.11 1.94
CA LEU A 90 2.08 1.89 0.69
C LEU A 90 3.60 1.89 0.93
N ASP A 91 4.12 2.83 1.71
CA ASP A 91 5.54 2.89 2.08
C ASP A 91 6.03 1.61 2.79
N LYS A 92 5.21 1.12 3.72
CA LYS A 92 5.48 -0.13 4.41
C LYS A 92 5.50 -1.31 3.44
N VAL A 93 4.54 -1.40 2.52
CA VAL A 93 4.52 -2.47 1.51
C VAL A 93 5.74 -2.40 0.59
N LEU A 94 6.12 -1.20 0.14
CA LEU A 94 7.33 -1.02 -0.68
C LEU A 94 8.56 -1.53 0.07
N SER A 95 8.80 -1.04 1.29
CA SER A 95 9.97 -1.40 2.08
C SER A 95 10.03 -2.88 2.47
N GLU A 96 8.90 -3.50 2.83
CA GLU A 96 8.83 -4.95 3.11
C GLU A 96 9.19 -5.82 1.91
N ASN A 97 9.02 -5.31 0.69
CA ASN A 97 9.30 -6.03 -0.56
C ASN A 97 10.57 -5.53 -1.25
N ASN A 98 11.43 -4.79 -0.54
CA ASN A 98 12.67 -4.22 -1.06
C ASN A 98 12.47 -3.22 -2.21
N PHE A 99 11.36 -2.49 -2.26
CA PHE A 99 11.14 -1.34 -3.16
C PHE A 99 11.21 -0.02 -2.39
N SER A 100 11.50 1.08 -3.09
CA SER A 100 11.39 2.45 -2.62
C SER A 100 10.39 3.24 -3.47
N TRP A 101 10.17 4.50 -3.12
CA TRP A 101 9.36 5.41 -3.93
C TRP A 101 10.03 5.78 -5.26
N ASP A 102 11.36 5.67 -5.38
CA ASP A 102 12.07 5.87 -6.65
C ASP A 102 11.76 4.77 -7.67
N ASP A 103 11.36 3.58 -7.20
CA ASP A 103 10.97 2.45 -8.05
C ASP A 103 9.51 2.57 -8.52
N VAL A 104 8.74 3.57 -8.05
CA VAL A 104 7.31 3.72 -8.37
C VAL A 104 7.15 4.30 -9.77
N MET A 105 6.54 3.50 -10.63
CA MET A 105 6.26 3.85 -12.02
C MET A 105 4.89 4.51 -12.18
N ASN A 106 3.94 4.17 -11.29
CA ASN A 106 2.59 4.71 -11.34
C ASN A 106 1.97 4.76 -9.96
N PHE A 107 1.34 5.88 -9.63
CA PHE A 107 0.46 6.00 -8.47
C PHE A 107 -0.87 6.63 -8.89
N ARG A 108 -1.97 5.88 -8.74
CA ARG A 108 -3.32 6.31 -9.06
C ARG A 108 -4.18 6.37 -7.82
N LEU A 109 -4.92 7.46 -7.68
CA LEU A 109 -5.93 7.65 -6.67
C LEU A 109 -7.30 7.72 -7.33
N TYR A 110 -8.13 6.72 -7.06
CA TYR A 110 -9.54 6.72 -7.41
C TYR A 110 -10.34 7.24 -6.21
N PHE A 111 -11.27 8.15 -6.44
CA PHE A 111 -12.13 8.69 -5.39
C PHE A 111 -13.57 8.84 -5.86
N VAL A 112 -14.52 8.59 -4.97
CA VAL A 112 -15.95 8.77 -5.28
C VAL A 112 -16.28 10.24 -5.53
N SER A 113 -16.94 10.51 -6.65
CA SER A 113 -17.20 11.88 -7.14
C SER A 113 -18.17 12.69 -6.29
N ASN A 114 -18.85 12.06 -5.32
CA ASN A 114 -19.73 12.71 -4.36
C ASN A 114 -18.99 13.25 -3.12
N LEU A 115 -17.66 13.11 -3.04
CA LEU A 115 -16.87 13.82 -2.05
C LEU A 115 -16.99 15.34 -2.29
N ASN A 116 -17.29 16.10 -1.25
CA ASN A 116 -17.32 17.57 -1.31
C ASN A 116 -15.90 18.18 -1.26
N ILE A 117 -14.96 17.58 -2.01
CA ILE A 117 -13.56 17.97 -2.06
C ILE A 117 -13.15 18.06 -3.52
N SER A 118 -12.52 19.17 -3.89
CA SER A 118 -12.05 19.37 -5.26
C SER A 118 -10.86 18.48 -5.56
N HIS A 119 -10.70 18.13 -6.84
CA HIS A 119 -9.53 17.41 -7.34
C HIS A 119 -8.21 18.10 -6.99
N GLY A 120 -8.14 19.44 -7.13
CA GLY A 120 -6.96 20.22 -6.78
C GLY A 120 -6.62 20.12 -5.29
N THR A 121 -7.61 20.23 -4.42
CA THR A 121 -7.43 20.05 -2.97
C THR A 121 -6.98 18.64 -2.61
N LEU A 122 -7.52 17.61 -3.28
CA LEU A 122 -7.11 16.23 -3.06
C LEU A 122 -5.65 16.00 -3.48
N SER A 123 -5.25 16.61 -4.61
CA SER A 123 -3.86 16.59 -5.09
C SER A 123 -2.92 17.24 -4.08
N GLU A 124 -3.25 18.45 -3.62
CA GLU A 124 -2.46 19.15 -2.61
C GLU A 124 -2.29 18.31 -1.33
N ILE A 125 -3.37 17.71 -0.83
CA ILE A 125 -3.32 16.88 0.38
C ILE A 125 -2.37 15.70 0.20
N PHE A 126 -2.47 14.95 -0.90
CA PHE A 126 -1.63 13.77 -1.11
C PHE A 126 -0.16 14.16 -1.34
N SER A 127 0.11 15.24 -2.08
CA SER A 127 1.47 15.77 -2.25
C SER A 127 2.06 16.25 -0.92
N ASP A 128 1.31 16.99 -0.11
CA ASP A 128 1.77 17.46 1.21
C ASP A 128 2.11 16.29 2.13
N VAL A 129 1.22 15.29 2.20
CA VAL A 129 1.44 14.08 3.01
C VAL A 129 2.64 13.27 2.52
N PHE A 130 2.83 13.15 1.22
CA PHE A 130 4.00 12.49 0.65
C PHE A 130 5.29 13.23 1.03
N ASN A 131 5.29 14.56 0.91
CA ASN A 131 6.42 15.39 1.30
C ASN A 131 6.74 15.30 2.80
N GLU A 132 5.71 15.27 3.66
CA GLU A 132 5.88 14.99 5.10
C GLU A 132 6.59 13.65 5.33
N LEU A 133 6.17 12.58 4.65
CA LEU A 133 6.79 11.25 4.77
C LEU A 133 8.26 11.27 4.34
N VAL A 134 8.58 11.89 3.19
CA VAL A 134 9.95 12.00 2.68
C VAL A 134 10.84 12.77 3.67
N GLN A 135 10.33 13.87 4.24
CA GLN A 135 11.06 14.65 5.25
C GLN A 135 11.31 13.84 6.53
N MET A 136 10.30 13.12 7.04
CA MET A 136 10.40 12.35 8.28
C MET A 136 11.30 11.12 8.14
N SER A 137 11.31 10.49 6.96
CA SER A 137 12.03 9.24 6.73
C SER A 137 13.56 9.41 6.60
N ARG A 138 14.08 10.65 6.59
CA ARG A 138 15.50 10.99 6.30
C ARG A 138 16.05 10.29 5.06
N ARG A 139 15.18 9.82 4.18
CA ARG A 139 15.61 9.21 2.92
C ARG A 139 16.27 10.31 2.12
N ASN A 140 17.39 9.97 1.47
CA ASN A 140 18.03 10.86 0.50
C ASN A 140 16.94 11.35 -0.49
N LYS A 141 17.10 12.57 -1.01
CA LYS A 141 16.16 13.15 -1.99
C LYS A 141 15.65 12.05 -2.92
N VAL A 142 14.34 11.80 -2.88
CA VAL A 142 13.69 10.99 -3.91
C VAL A 142 13.95 11.76 -5.20
N ASP A 143 14.69 11.16 -6.13
CA ASP A 143 15.20 11.87 -7.31
C ASP A 143 14.06 12.22 -8.29
N ALA A 144 12.92 11.52 -8.16
CA ALA A 144 11.70 11.79 -8.90
C ALA A 144 10.45 11.64 -8.01
N GLU A 145 9.65 12.70 -7.88
CA GLU A 145 8.32 12.58 -7.27
C GLU A 145 7.46 11.62 -8.10
N PRO A 146 6.80 10.61 -7.49
CA PRO A 146 5.94 9.71 -8.22
C PRO A 146 4.81 10.50 -8.88
N ILE A 147 4.54 10.24 -10.16
CA ILE A 147 3.45 10.90 -10.89
C ILE A 147 2.13 10.45 -10.27
N LEU A 148 1.49 11.34 -9.51
CA LEU A 148 0.18 11.13 -8.91
C LEU A 148 -0.91 11.42 -9.95
N ASN A 149 -1.64 10.37 -10.32
CA ASN A 149 -2.81 10.46 -11.19
C ASN A 149 -4.10 10.31 -10.38
N ILE A 150 -4.86 11.39 -10.27
CA ILE A 150 -6.14 11.39 -9.55
C ILE A 150 -7.29 11.25 -10.54
N VAL A 151 -8.10 10.22 -10.34
CA VAL A 151 -9.17 9.81 -11.24
C VAL A 151 -10.50 9.90 -10.49
N PRO A 152 -11.36 10.90 -10.77
CA PRO A 152 -12.72 10.92 -10.23
C PRO A 152 -13.51 9.78 -10.85
N VAL A 153 -14.24 9.05 -10.01
CA VAL A 153 -15.05 7.92 -10.46
C VAL A 153 -16.46 8.04 -9.89
N LEU A 154 -17.46 7.69 -10.70
CA LEU A 154 -18.86 7.62 -10.25
C LEU A 154 -19.06 6.51 -9.19
N GLY A 155 -18.08 5.62 -9.07
CA GLY A 155 -17.82 4.67 -8.00
C GLY A 155 -16.42 4.08 -8.21
N ALA A 156 -15.63 3.88 -7.16
CA ALA A 156 -14.34 3.19 -7.26
C ALA A 156 -14.50 1.82 -7.96
N GLY A 157 -13.55 1.48 -8.82
CA GLY A 157 -13.70 0.49 -9.91
C GLY A 157 -14.40 -0.81 -9.49
N ARG A 158 -15.34 -1.26 -10.35
CA ARG A 158 -16.15 -2.47 -10.16
C ARG A 158 -15.30 -3.75 -10.22
N SER A 159 -14.80 -4.21 -9.08
CA SER A 159 -14.44 -5.62 -8.84
C SER A 159 -15.05 -6.14 -7.53
N LEU A 160 -16.07 -6.97 -7.74
CA LEU A 160 -16.82 -7.98 -6.96
C LEU A 160 -16.86 -8.10 -5.41
N SER A 161 -16.08 -7.42 -4.57
CA SER A 161 -16.15 -7.72 -3.11
C SER A 161 -16.71 -6.64 -2.19
N THR A 162 -16.63 -5.34 -2.48
CA THR A 162 -17.22 -4.33 -1.57
C THR A 162 -17.59 -3.03 -2.29
N LEU A 163 -18.85 -2.62 -2.13
CA LEU A 163 -19.53 -1.53 -2.84
C LEU A 163 -19.32 -0.14 -2.19
N ASP A 164 -18.40 -0.01 -1.24
CA ASP A 164 -18.40 1.10 -0.25
C ASP A 164 -17.05 1.82 -0.12
N ASP A 165 -16.16 1.68 -1.11
CA ASP A 165 -14.83 2.31 -1.08
C ASP A 165 -14.92 3.81 -1.39
N ILE A 166 -14.50 4.64 -0.42
CA ILE A 166 -14.37 6.09 -0.56
C ILE A 166 -13.14 6.42 -1.43
N PHE A 167 -12.03 5.71 -1.19
CA PHE A 167 -10.79 5.85 -1.93
C PHE A 167 -10.23 4.49 -2.32
N THR A 168 -9.60 4.43 -3.49
CA THR A 168 -8.73 3.33 -3.89
C THR A 168 -7.40 3.88 -4.35
N CYS A 169 -6.31 3.42 -3.75
CA CYS A 169 -4.95 3.71 -4.16
C CYS A 169 -4.43 2.51 -4.95
N GLU A 170 -3.97 2.74 -6.19
CA GLU A 170 -3.29 1.76 -7.02
C GLU A 170 -1.84 2.21 -7.21
N LEU A 171 -0.88 1.34 -6.89
CA LEU A 171 0.53 1.63 -7.00
C LEU A 171 1.23 0.51 -7.75
N ILE A 172 2.07 0.88 -8.72
CA ILE A 172 2.93 -0.04 -9.47
C ILE A 172 4.37 0.44 -9.33
N ALA A 173 5.22 -0.42 -8.79
CA ALA A 173 6.66 -0.22 -8.70
C ALA A 173 7.41 -1.32 -9.45
N SER A 174 8.55 -0.98 -10.03
CA SER A 174 9.37 -1.90 -10.83
C SER A 174 10.85 -1.65 -10.62
N LYS A 175 11.64 -2.73 -10.58
CA LYS A 175 13.11 -2.69 -10.64
C LYS A 175 13.58 -3.40 -11.89
N CYS A 176 14.51 -2.78 -12.60
CA CYS A 176 15.20 -3.35 -13.75
C CYS A 176 16.38 -4.22 -13.30
#